data_AF-A0A3S5AAA7-F1
#
_entry.id   AF-A0A3S5AAA7-F1
#
_cell.length_a   1.000
_cell.length_b   1.000
_cell.length_c   1.000
_cell.angle_alpha   90.00
_cell.angle_beta   90.00
_cell.angle_gamma   90.00
#
_symmetry.space_group_name_H-M   'P 1'
#
loop_
_entity.id
_entity.type
_entity.pdbx_description
1 polymer ?
#
loop_
_entity_poly.entity_id
_entity_poly.type
_entity_poly.pdbx_seq_one_letter_code
_entity_poly.pdbx_strand_id
1 'polypeptide(L)'
;MLRRLPSLGRSQKLSLCGQVALGMQHLAEELQLVHRDLAARNLVVFCNGSTDSVAPLVGSGLSFEVKISSPGLSRDIYANEYYTPSQVAGMATASGGNVLCLPVRWMAPECLAAVSEPNVPALAASAAVGSCYTSRSDVWAFAVVVCEIFSLADHLPLARLSDPEILQAGRATAAAVMTGATSNVALKSTSASVMSQQPLCPDVPNELPGCLANLLHRCWAPVPQHRPTFGEITALLSDLMTDMGV
;
A
#
# COMPACT_ATOMS: atom_id res chain seq x y z
N MET A 1 -32.50 0.20 2.01
CA MET A 1 -31.70 0.84 0.95
C MET A 1 -30.45 1.41 1.59
N LEU A 2 -29.26 0.88 1.30
CA LEU A 2 -28.02 1.56 1.66
C LEU A 2 -28.01 2.89 0.91
N ARG A 3 -28.13 4.02 1.63
CA ARG A 3 -27.91 5.35 1.04
C ARG A 3 -26.51 5.30 0.42
N ARG A 4 -26.39 5.37 -0.90
CA ARG A 4 -25.07 5.53 -1.53
C ARG A 4 -24.52 6.85 -1.04
N LEU A 5 -23.45 6.78 -0.25
CA LEU A 5 -22.70 7.98 0.10
C LEU A 5 -22.18 8.60 -1.20
N PRO A 6 -22.30 9.92 -1.36
CA PRO A 6 -21.78 10.61 -2.53
C PRO A 6 -20.24 10.54 -2.58
N SER A 7 -19.66 10.67 -3.77
CA SER A 7 -18.21 10.51 -4.00
C SER A 7 -17.37 11.50 -3.20
N LEU A 8 -16.23 11.04 -2.68
CA LEU A 8 -15.29 11.87 -1.92
C LEU A 8 -14.67 12.97 -2.80
N GLY A 9 -14.73 14.22 -2.31
CA GLY A 9 -14.00 15.33 -2.90
C GLY A 9 -12.50 15.28 -2.61
N ARG A 10 -11.70 16.05 -3.36
CA ARG A 10 -10.23 16.09 -3.22
C ARG A 10 -9.76 16.42 -1.80
N SER A 11 -10.37 17.42 -1.17
CA SER A 11 -10.07 17.83 0.21
C SER A 11 -10.36 16.72 1.22
N GLN A 12 -11.46 15.99 1.03
CA GLN A 12 -11.80 14.84 1.86
C GLN A 12 -10.78 13.71 1.66
N LYS A 13 -10.44 13.36 0.41
CA LYS A 13 -9.40 12.36 0.09
C LYS A 13 -8.06 12.69 0.76
N LEU A 14 -7.63 13.96 0.74
CA LEU A 14 -6.41 14.42 1.41
C LEU A 14 -6.49 14.32 2.93
N SER A 15 -7.62 14.72 3.51
CA SER A 15 -7.86 14.57 4.95
C SER A 15 -7.77 13.10 5.39
N LEU A 16 -8.32 12.16 4.60
CA LEU A 16 -8.19 10.72 4.86
C LEU A 16 -6.70 10.29 4.82
N CYS A 17 -5.94 10.74 3.81
CA CYS A 17 -4.50 10.43 3.71
C CYS A 17 -3.72 10.95 4.93
N GLY A 18 -4.02 12.17 5.39
CA GLY A 18 -3.41 12.76 6.58
C GLY A 18 -3.72 11.97 7.85
N GLN A 19 -4.97 11.55 8.03
CA GLN A 19 -5.38 10.72 9.17
C GLN A 19 -4.69 9.34 9.18
N VAL A 20 -4.58 8.70 8.01
CA VAL A 20 -3.84 7.43 7.88
C VAL A 20 -2.35 7.63 8.19
N ALA A 21 -1.73 8.71 7.69
CA ALA A 21 -0.33 9.01 7.97
C ALA A 21 -0.08 9.23 9.47
N LEU A 22 -0.94 10.00 10.15
CA LEU A 22 -0.88 10.20 11.60
C LEU A 22 -1.03 8.89 12.37
N GLY A 23 -1.98 8.04 11.98
CA GLY A 23 -2.16 6.73 12.60
C GLY A 23 -0.93 5.84 12.45
N MET A 24 -0.35 5.80 11.25
CA MET A 24 0.87 5.03 10.98
C MET A 24 2.11 5.62 11.65
N GLN A 25 2.19 6.94 11.81
CA GLN A 25 3.22 7.60 12.60
C GLN A 25 3.18 7.14 14.05
N HIS A 26 2.00 7.15 14.66
CA HIS A 26 1.81 6.65 16.02
C HIS A 26 2.23 5.17 16.16
N LEU A 27 1.81 4.31 15.23
CA LEU A 27 2.23 2.91 15.22
C LEU A 27 3.77 2.77 15.11
N ALA A 28 4.39 3.44 14.15
CA ALA A 28 5.81 3.26 13.83
C ALA A 28 6.75 3.92 14.83
N GLU A 29 6.46 5.14 15.26
CA GLU A 29 7.38 5.99 16.03
C GLU A 29 7.12 5.90 17.54
N GLU A 30 5.86 5.83 17.97
CA GLU A 30 5.52 5.77 19.40
C GLU A 30 5.39 4.34 19.91
N LEU A 31 4.69 3.47 19.18
CA LEU A 31 4.45 2.08 19.60
C LEU A 31 5.51 1.10 19.10
N GLN A 32 6.37 1.50 18.14
CA GLN A 32 7.36 0.64 17.50
C GLN A 32 6.73 -0.62 16.88
N LEU A 33 5.52 -0.47 16.32
CA LEU A 33 4.75 -1.51 15.67
C LEU A 33 4.80 -1.37 14.15
N VAL A 34 4.98 -2.51 13.48
CA VAL A 34 4.90 -2.63 12.02
C VAL A 34 3.56 -3.28 11.67
N HIS A 35 2.78 -2.65 10.80
CA HIS A 35 1.43 -3.09 10.45
C HIS A 35 1.42 -4.30 9.51
N ARG A 36 2.31 -4.34 8.51
CA ARG A 36 2.51 -5.46 7.55
C ARG A 36 1.40 -5.71 6.54
N ASP A 37 0.26 -5.06 6.70
CA ASP A 37 -0.94 -5.24 5.86
C ASP A 37 -1.75 -3.94 5.80
N LEU A 38 -1.07 -2.82 5.60
CA LEU A 38 -1.74 -1.53 5.42
C LEU A 38 -2.36 -1.49 4.01
N ALA A 39 -3.68 -1.45 3.95
CA ALA A 39 -4.48 -1.44 2.73
C ALA A 39 -5.81 -0.73 2.97
N ALA A 40 -6.49 -0.24 1.93
CA ALA A 40 -7.78 0.42 2.09
C ALA A 40 -8.84 -0.49 2.77
N ARG A 41 -8.80 -1.81 2.52
CA ARG A 41 -9.67 -2.80 3.19
C ARG A 41 -9.53 -2.85 4.72
N ASN A 42 -8.38 -2.40 5.24
CA ASN A 42 -8.07 -2.36 6.67
C ASN A 42 -8.28 -0.95 7.28
N LEU A 43 -8.88 -0.02 6.52
CA LEU A 43 -9.30 1.28 7.01
C LEU A 43 -10.79 1.26 7.36
N VAL A 44 -11.12 1.64 8.60
CA VAL A 44 -12.50 1.81 9.05
C VAL A 44 -12.85 3.30 8.99
N VAL A 45 -13.85 3.63 8.17
CA VAL A 45 -14.29 5.01 7.94
C VAL A 45 -15.58 5.29 8.71
N PHE A 46 -15.58 6.35 9.51
CA PHE A 46 -16.74 6.88 10.21
C PHE A 46 -17.17 8.16 9.51
N CYS A 47 -18.47 8.28 9.22
CA CYS A 47 -19.05 9.49 8.64
C CYS A 47 -19.77 10.26 9.74
N ASN A 48 -19.37 11.52 9.92
CA ASN A 48 -19.95 12.45 10.87
C ASN A 48 -20.62 13.60 10.11
N GLY A 49 -21.77 14.09 10.60
CA GLY A 49 -22.56 15.17 9.98
C GLY A 49 -23.91 14.73 9.41
N SER A 50 -24.83 15.68 9.20
CA SER A 50 -26.19 15.36 8.74
C SER A 50 -26.26 15.16 7.22
N THR A 51 -26.84 14.05 6.80
CA THR A 51 -27.08 13.73 5.37
C THR A 51 -28.43 14.23 4.87
N ASP A 52 -29.15 15.01 5.68
CA ASP A 52 -30.54 15.41 5.42
C ASP A 52 -30.65 16.65 4.50
N SER A 53 -29.52 17.23 4.10
CA SER A 53 -29.49 18.34 3.16
C SER A 53 -29.29 17.83 1.74
N VAL A 54 -30.26 18.08 0.85
CA VAL A 54 -30.21 17.85 -0.62
C VAL A 54 -29.19 18.79 -1.31
N ALA A 55 -28.30 19.43 -0.56
CA ALA A 55 -27.32 20.37 -1.07
C ALA A 55 -26.09 19.63 -1.65
N PRO A 56 -25.49 20.14 -2.75
CA PRO A 56 -24.23 19.64 -3.28
C PRO A 56 -23.16 19.55 -2.18
N LEU A 57 -22.37 18.47 -2.21
CA LEU A 57 -21.38 18.10 -1.19
C LEU A 57 -20.35 19.18 -0.83
N VAL A 58 -20.10 20.15 -1.72
CA VAL A 58 -19.27 21.32 -1.44
C VAL A 58 -20.02 22.20 -0.43
N GLY A 59 -19.73 22.02 0.86
CA GLY A 59 -20.40 22.70 1.97
C GLY A 59 -21.39 21.84 2.77
N SER A 60 -21.46 20.53 2.53
CA SER A 60 -22.39 19.61 3.24
C SER A 60 -22.09 19.37 4.73
N GLY A 61 -20.95 19.87 5.25
CA GLY A 61 -20.55 19.66 6.63
C GLY A 61 -20.23 18.21 7.01
N LEU A 62 -20.19 17.28 6.03
CA LEU A 62 -19.80 15.89 6.25
C LEU A 62 -18.29 15.81 6.48
N SER A 63 -17.91 15.27 7.63
CA SER A 63 -16.53 14.94 7.98
C SER A 63 -16.35 13.44 8.10
N PHE A 64 -15.16 12.97 7.74
CA PHE A 64 -14.83 11.55 7.77
C PHE A 64 -13.68 11.34 8.75
N GLU A 65 -13.82 10.38 9.65
CA GLU A 65 -12.77 9.91 10.55
C GLU A 65 -12.30 8.53 10.09
N VAL A 66 -10.99 8.29 10.05
CA VAL A 66 -10.41 6.99 9.66
C VAL A 66 -9.64 6.39 10.82
N LYS A 67 -9.86 5.10 11.06
CA LYS A 67 -9.06 4.29 11.98
C LYS A 67 -8.46 3.10 11.26
N ILE A 68 -7.20 2.82 11.58
CA ILE A 68 -6.45 1.71 11.02
C ILE A 68 -6.77 0.45 11.85
N SER A 69 -7.23 -0.61 11.20
CA SER A 69 -7.58 -1.88 11.83
C SER A 69 -6.52 -2.94 11.56
N SER A 70 -6.43 -3.93 12.45
CA SER A 70 -5.58 -5.11 12.26
C SER A 70 -6.34 -6.24 11.56
N PRO A 71 -5.72 -6.97 10.61
CA PRO A 71 -6.30 -8.17 10.01
C PRO A 71 -6.30 -9.31 11.05
N GLY A 72 -7.39 -9.46 11.80
CA GLY A 72 -7.45 -10.54 12.80
C GLY A 72 -8.82 -10.96 13.33
N LEU A 73 -9.92 -10.29 12.91
CA LEU A 73 -11.20 -10.44 13.62
C LEU A 73 -12.44 -10.71 12.75
N SER A 74 -12.32 -10.89 11.42
CA SER A 74 -13.50 -11.05 10.55
C SER A 74 -13.33 -12.10 9.44
N ARG A 75 -14.47 -12.57 8.90
CA ARG A 75 -14.52 -13.50 7.77
C ARG A 75 -14.01 -12.80 6.51
N ASP A 76 -12.98 -13.35 5.90
CA ASP A 76 -12.30 -12.72 4.78
C ASP A 76 -13.14 -12.78 3.48
N ILE A 77 -13.86 -11.69 3.19
CA ILE A 77 -14.50 -11.48 1.88
C ILE A 77 -13.49 -10.96 0.82
N TYR A 78 -12.28 -10.59 1.25
CA TYR A 78 -11.18 -10.09 0.43
C TYR A 78 -10.14 -11.17 0.15
N ALA A 79 -10.48 -12.45 0.33
CA ALA A 79 -9.57 -13.58 0.15
C ALA A 79 -8.87 -13.59 -1.23
N ASN A 80 -9.55 -13.07 -2.25
CA ASN A 80 -9.01 -12.95 -3.62
C ASN A 80 -7.96 -11.84 -3.78
N GLU A 81 -7.77 -10.97 -2.79
CA GLU A 81 -6.73 -9.94 -2.77
C GLU A 81 -5.41 -10.44 -2.18
N TYR A 82 -5.44 -11.58 -1.49
CA TYR A 82 -4.27 -12.21 -0.89
C TYR A 82 -3.70 -13.31 -1.79
N TYR A 83 -2.39 -13.27 -1.96
CA TYR A 83 -1.64 -14.36 -2.57
C TYR A 83 -1.43 -15.47 -1.55
N THR A 84 -1.73 -16.70 -1.95
CA THR A 84 -1.38 -17.90 -1.20
C THR A 84 -0.28 -18.65 -1.96
N PRO A 85 0.92 -18.84 -1.38
CA PRO A 85 1.98 -19.60 -2.03
C PRO A 85 1.53 -20.99 -2.46
N SER A 86 1.90 -21.42 -3.66
CA SER A 86 1.44 -22.68 -4.28
C SER A 86 1.69 -23.93 -3.43
N GLN A 87 2.69 -23.91 -2.55
CA GLN A 87 2.96 -25.02 -1.62
C GLN A 87 1.91 -25.16 -0.51
N VAL A 88 1.17 -24.08 -0.21
CA VAL A 88 0.17 -24.02 0.87
C VAL A 88 -1.25 -24.06 0.31
N ALA A 89 -1.45 -23.68 -0.96
CA ALA A 89 -2.74 -23.69 -1.64
C ALA A 89 -3.41 -25.08 -1.76
N GLY A 90 -2.65 -26.16 -1.56
CA GLY A 90 -3.16 -27.55 -1.51
C GLY A 90 -3.06 -28.23 -0.14
N MET A 91 -2.45 -27.56 0.85
CA MET A 91 -2.35 -28.06 2.23
C MET A 91 -3.47 -27.44 3.07
N ALA A 92 -4.70 -27.90 2.87
CA ALA A 92 -5.70 -27.82 3.95
C ALA A 92 -5.13 -28.65 5.11
N THR A 93 -4.44 -28.00 6.05
CA THR A 93 -3.84 -28.71 7.17
C THR A 93 -4.99 -29.38 7.94
N ALA A 94 -4.92 -30.71 8.08
CA ALA A 94 -5.84 -31.48 8.93
C ALA A 94 -5.78 -31.04 10.42
N SER A 95 -4.92 -30.08 10.74
CA SER A 95 -4.54 -29.59 12.06
C SER A 95 -4.54 -28.05 12.16
N GLY A 96 -5.40 -27.35 11.43
CA GLY A 96 -5.77 -25.95 11.72
C GLY A 96 -4.62 -24.93 11.75
N GLY A 97 -3.52 -25.20 11.04
CA GLY A 97 -2.41 -24.27 10.91
C GLY A 97 -2.76 -23.12 9.96
N ASN A 98 -2.37 -21.90 10.33
CA ASN A 98 -2.60 -20.69 9.52
C ASN A 98 -1.92 -20.82 8.14
N VAL A 99 -2.74 -20.83 7.10
CA VAL A 99 -2.30 -20.62 5.72
C VAL A 99 -1.71 -19.21 5.62
N LEU A 100 -0.51 -19.08 5.07
CA LEU A 100 0.13 -17.78 4.87
C LEU A 100 -0.54 -17.06 3.69
N CYS A 101 -1.42 -16.11 3.99
CA CYS A 101 -2.02 -15.19 3.02
C CYS A 101 -1.22 -13.89 2.99
N LEU A 102 -0.73 -13.47 1.82
CA LEU A 102 0.17 -12.33 1.67
C LEU A 102 -0.45 -11.21 0.80
N PRO A 103 -0.40 -9.94 1.23
CA PRO A 103 -0.95 -8.82 0.47
C PRO A 103 0.05 -8.33 -0.59
N VAL A 104 0.45 -9.19 -1.52
CA VAL A 104 1.59 -8.96 -2.45
C VAL A 104 1.51 -7.65 -3.26
N ARG A 105 0.32 -7.11 -3.49
CA ARG A 105 0.10 -5.83 -4.18
C ARG A 105 0.47 -4.58 -3.36
N TRP A 106 0.53 -4.72 -2.03
CA TRP A 106 0.90 -3.66 -1.08
C TRP A 106 2.31 -3.85 -0.51
N MET A 107 2.95 -5.00 -0.78
CA MET A 107 4.25 -5.33 -0.22
C MET A 107 5.39 -4.59 -0.92
N ALA A 108 6.36 -4.14 -0.12
CA ALA A 108 7.59 -3.53 -0.61
C ALA A 108 8.52 -4.58 -1.29
N PRO A 109 9.41 -4.18 -2.21
CA PRO A 109 10.30 -5.08 -2.93
C PRO A 109 11.13 -6.02 -2.06
N GLU A 110 11.66 -5.52 -0.94
CA GLU A 110 12.44 -6.32 0.02
C GLU A 110 11.60 -7.41 0.71
N CYS A 111 10.31 -7.16 0.92
CA CYS A 111 9.38 -8.14 1.48
C CYS A 111 8.97 -9.16 0.42
N LEU A 112 8.72 -8.72 -0.82
CA LEU A 112 8.42 -9.60 -1.96
C LEU A 112 9.59 -10.55 -2.26
N ALA A 113 10.83 -10.06 -2.13
CA ALA A 113 12.03 -10.89 -2.34
C ALA A 113 12.21 -12.00 -1.30
N ALA A 114 11.64 -11.82 -0.10
CA ALA A 114 11.66 -12.81 0.96
C ALA A 114 10.56 -13.87 0.84
N VAL A 115 9.58 -13.67 -0.05
CA VAL A 115 8.54 -14.67 -0.34
C VAL A 115 9.22 -15.85 -1.04
N SER A 116 9.46 -16.92 -0.26
CA SER A 116 10.29 -18.05 -0.65
C SER A 116 9.94 -18.66 -2.00
N GLU A 117 11.01 -19.01 -2.71
CA GLU A 117 11.04 -19.98 -3.80
C GLU A 117 10.49 -21.35 -3.34
N PRO A 118 9.96 -22.16 -4.26
CA PRO A 118 9.05 -23.30 -4.00
C PRO A 118 9.64 -24.52 -3.27
N ASN A 119 10.69 -24.38 -2.45
CA ASN A 119 11.34 -25.47 -1.71
C ASN A 119 11.67 -25.18 -0.22
N VAL A 120 11.16 -24.09 0.36
CA VAL A 120 11.41 -23.75 1.79
C VAL A 120 10.21 -24.16 2.67
N PRO A 121 10.41 -24.76 3.87
CA PRO A 121 9.31 -25.09 4.78
C PRO A 121 8.43 -23.88 5.14
N ALA A 122 7.10 -24.05 5.18
CA ALA A 122 6.14 -22.96 5.37
C ALA A 122 6.38 -22.08 6.62
N LEU A 123 6.80 -22.68 7.75
CA LEU A 123 7.13 -21.95 8.97
C LEU A 123 8.37 -21.06 8.79
N ALA A 124 9.39 -21.56 8.09
CA ALA A 124 10.59 -20.80 7.79
C ALA A 124 10.30 -19.70 6.75
N ALA A 125 9.43 -19.96 5.78
CA ALA A 125 8.98 -18.96 4.81
C ALA A 125 8.20 -17.81 5.50
N SER A 126 7.27 -18.12 6.40
CA SER A 126 6.53 -17.12 7.18
C SER A 126 7.47 -16.28 8.07
N ALA A 127 8.43 -16.93 8.74
CA ALA A 127 9.42 -16.23 9.55
C ALA A 127 10.36 -15.33 8.71
N ALA A 128 10.77 -15.77 7.53
CA ALA A 128 11.61 -15.00 6.61
C ALA A 128 10.90 -13.75 6.08
N VAL A 129 9.65 -13.89 5.63
CA VAL A 129 8.84 -12.73 5.21
C VAL A 129 8.56 -11.82 6.42
N GLY A 130 8.25 -12.41 7.57
CA GLY A 130 8.00 -11.70 8.82
C GLY A 130 9.14 -10.80 9.29
N SER A 131 10.39 -11.19 9.04
CA SER A 131 11.59 -10.44 9.44
C SER A 131 11.96 -9.30 8.47
N CYS A 132 11.42 -9.30 7.25
CA CYS A 132 11.66 -8.25 6.26
C CYS A 132 10.73 -7.04 6.41
N TYR A 133 9.62 -7.19 7.13
CA TYR A 133 8.72 -6.07 7.41
C TYR A 133 9.36 -5.06 8.36
N THR A 134 9.29 -3.79 7.97
CA THR A 134 9.76 -2.65 8.75
C THR A 134 8.78 -1.49 8.62
N SER A 135 8.94 -0.43 9.43
CA SER A 135 8.18 0.80 9.21
C SER A 135 8.39 1.38 7.79
N ARG A 136 9.54 1.11 7.14
CA ARG A 136 9.80 1.50 5.75
C ARG A 136 9.02 0.68 4.73
N SER A 137 8.71 -0.58 5.01
CA SER A 137 7.80 -1.36 4.15
C SER A 137 6.35 -0.90 4.32
N ASP A 138 5.96 -0.45 5.52
CA ASP A 138 4.65 0.17 5.73
C ASP A 138 4.52 1.52 5.00
N VAL A 139 5.62 2.29 4.88
CA VAL A 139 5.64 3.53 4.05
C VAL A 139 5.36 3.22 2.57
N TRP A 140 5.87 2.10 2.05
CA TRP A 140 5.53 1.65 0.70
C TRP A 140 4.03 1.38 0.56
N ALA A 141 3.49 0.59 1.50
CA ALA A 141 2.07 0.23 1.53
C ALA A 141 1.17 1.47 1.70
N PHE A 142 1.58 2.44 2.52
CA PHE A 142 0.88 3.71 2.69
C PHE A 142 0.69 4.44 1.35
N ALA A 143 1.74 4.50 0.52
CA ALA A 143 1.62 5.13 -0.78
C ALA A 143 0.68 4.38 -1.73
N VAL A 144 0.58 3.04 -1.61
CA VAL A 144 -0.45 2.26 -2.32
C VAL A 144 -1.85 2.63 -1.81
N VAL A 145 -2.04 2.77 -0.50
CA VAL A 145 -3.31 3.21 0.10
C VAL A 145 -3.72 4.61 -0.38
N VAL A 146 -2.78 5.53 -0.53
CA VAL A 146 -3.09 6.85 -1.12
C VAL A 146 -3.64 6.70 -2.54
N CYS A 147 -3.06 5.82 -3.37
CA CYS A 147 -3.61 5.53 -4.69
C CYS A 147 -5.03 4.95 -4.61
N GLU A 148 -5.28 4.01 -3.70
CA GLU A 148 -6.63 3.46 -3.47
C GLU A 148 -7.64 4.53 -3.07
N ILE A 149 -7.29 5.44 -2.15
CA ILE A 149 -8.17 6.54 -1.75
C ILE A 149 -8.49 7.45 -2.95
N PHE A 150 -7.50 7.74 -3.80
CA PHE A 150 -7.71 8.61 -4.95
C PHE A 150 -8.47 7.95 -6.09
N SER A 151 -8.26 6.66 -6.33
CA SER A 151 -9.03 5.86 -7.31
C SER A 151 -10.38 5.40 -6.77
N LEU A 152 -10.71 5.71 -5.51
CA LEU A 152 -11.88 5.19 -4.80
C LEU A 152 -11.93 3.65 -4.79
N ALA A 153 -10.76 3.02 -4.77
CA ALA A 153 -10.56 1.58 -4.82
C ALA A 153 -11.32 0.89 -5.98
N ASP A 154 -11.46 1.58 -7.12
CA ASP A 154 -12.18 1.05 -8.29
C ASP A 154 -11.52 -0.22 -8.87
N HIS A 155 -10.20 -0.32 -8.76
CA HIS A 155 -9.41 -1.47 -9.19
C HIS A 155 -8.33 -1.82 -8.17
N LEU A 156 -7.90 -3.08 -8.17
CA LEU A 156 -6.77 -3.52 -7.36
C LEU A 156 -5.47 -2.80 -7.77
N PRO A 157 -4.57 -2.50 -6.82
CA PRO A 157 -3.25 -2.01 -7.16
C PRO A 157 -2.53 -3.00 -8.08
N LEU A 158 -1.79 -2.48 -9.08
CA LEU A 158 -1.07 -3.30 -10.05
C LEU A 158 -1.97 -4.27 -10.84
N ALA A 159 -3.25 -3.94 -11.08
CA ALA A 159 -4.20 -4.83 -11.79
C ALA A 159 -3.74 -5.29 -13.19
N ARG A 160 -2.77 -4.58 -13.80
CA ARG A 160 -2.13 -4.97 -15.06
C ARG A 160 -1.16 -6.17 -14.94
N LEU A 161 -0.81 -6.58 -13.72
CA LEU A 161 0.14 -7.65 -13.42
C LEU A 161 -0.54 -8.77 -12.62
N SER A 162 -0.17 -10.01 -12.92
CA SER A 162 -0.50 -11.18 -12.11
C SER A 162 0.38 -11.29 -10.86
N ASP A 163 -0.04 -12.05 -9.86
CA ASP A 163 0.74 -12.25 -8.62
C ASP A 163 2.18 -12.73 -8.88
N PRO A 164 2.43 -13.71 -9.79
CA PRO A 164 3.78 -14.13 -10.12
C PRO A 164 4.62 -13.02 -10.77
N GLU A 165 4.01 -12.18 -11.61
CA GLU A 165 4.69 -11.03 -12.22
C GLU A 165 5.04 -9.97 -11.18
N ILE A 166 4.16 -9.72 -10.22
CA ILE A 166 4.43 -8.80 -9.09
C ILE A 166 5.59 -9.31 -8.25
N LEU A 167 5.58 -10.60 -7.88
CA LEU A 167 6.67 -11.23 -7.13
C LEU A 167 7.99 -11.15 -7.90
N GLN A 168 7.97 -11.40 -9.21
CA GLN A 168 9.16 -11.30 -10.05
C GLN A 168 9.70 -9.87 -10.15
N ALA A 169 8.83 -8.88 -10.36
CA ALA A 169 9.22 -7.48 -10.42
C ALA A 169 9.75 -6.97 -9.07
N GLY A 170 9.14 -7.38 -7.95
CA GLY A 170 9.62 -7.09 -6.60
C GLY A 170 11.01 -7.64 -6.35
N ARG A 171 11.26 -8.93 -6.69
CA ARG A 171 12.59 -9.55 -6.62
C ARG A 171 13.62 -8.81 -7.45
N ALA A 172 13.29 -8.48 -8.70
CA ALA A 172 14.19 -7.74 -9.59
C ALA A 172 14.56 -6.36 -9.02
N THR A 173 13.57 -5.66 -8.46
CA THR A 173 13.77 -4.34 -7.82
C THR A 173 14.68 -4.43 -6.61
N ALA A 174 14.50 -5.43 -5.74
CA ALA A 174 15.37 -5.66 -4.59
C ALA A 174 16.80 -6.05 -5.00
N ALA A 175 16.97 -6.88 -6.03
CA ALA A 175 18.27 -7.29 -6.53
C ALA A 175 19.07 -6.13 -7.18
N ALA A 176 18.39 -5.22 -7.88
CA ALA A 176 19.01 -4.03 -8.47
C ALA A 176 19.64 -3.11 -7.41
N VAL A 177 19.05 -3.04 -6.21
CA VAL A 177 19.60 -2.30 -5.07
C VAL A 177 20.90 -2.93 -4.57
N MET A 178 20.97 -4.26 -4.46
CA MET A 178 22.16 -4.97 -3.96
C MET A 178 23.36 -4.87 -4.90
N THR A 179 23.11 -4.78 -6.21
CA THR A 179 24.17 -4.74 -7.23
C THR A 179 24.68 -3.33 -7.53
N GLY A 180 24.14 -2.29 -6.89
CA GLY A 180 24.56 -0.90 -7.11
C GLY A 180 24.19 -0.34 -8.49
N ALA A 181 23.35 -1.04 -9.26
CA ALA A 181 22.97 -0.69 -10.63
C ALA A 181 21.99 0.51 -10.74
N THR A 182 21.73 1.21 -9.63
CA THR A 182 20.73 2.30 -9.56
C THR A 182 21.26 3.68 -9.97
N SER A 183 22.50 3.76 -10.48
CA SER A 183 23.09 5.03 -10.94
C SER A 183 23.36 5.01 -12.44
N ASN A 184 22.59 5.81 -13.19
CA ASN A 184 22.78 6.20 -14.59
C ASN A 184 22.67 5.10 -15.66
N VAL A 185 21.45 4.83 -16.14
CA VAL A 185 21.26 4.35 -17.52
C VAL A 185 20.27 5.25 -18.24
N ALA A 186 20.83 6.19 -19.01
CA ALA A 186 20.11 6.84 -20.08
C ALA A 186 19.63 5.76 -21.07
N LEU A 187 18.32 5.75 -21.32
CA LEU A 187 17.63 4.90 -22.29
C LEU A 187 18.33 5.00 -23.65
N LYS A 188 19.09 3.96 -24.03
CA LYS A 188 19.35 3.66 -25.44
C LYS A 188 18.48 2.49 -25.83
N SER A 189 17.54 2.81 -26.71
CA SER A 189 16.61 1.92 -27.38
C SER A 189 17.36 0.91 -28.25
N THR A 190 17.22 -0.38 -27.91
CA THR A 190 17.25 -1.46 -28.90
C THR A 190 16.52 -2.68 -28.35
N SER A 191 15.52 -3.12 -29.12
CA SER A 191 15.06 -4.51 -29.27
C SER A 191 14.29 -5.17 -28.11
N ALA A 192 12.98 -5.32 -28.35
CA ALA A 192 11.93 -6.26 -27.88
C ALA A 192 12.14 -7.33 -26.75
N SER A 193 13.17 -7.27 -25.90
CA SER A 193 13.33 -8.11 -24.71
C SER A 193 13.46 -7.30 -23.41
N VAL A 194 13.07 -6.02 -23.42
CA VAL A 194 13.32 -5.02 -22.37
C VAL A 194 12.06 -4.75 -21.53
N MET A 195 11.49 -5.78 -20.91
CA MET A 195 10.48 -5.59 -19.85
C MET A 195 11.03 -5.85 -18.44
N SER A 196 12.29 -6.25 -18.30
CA SER A 196 12.84 -6.81 -17.05
C SER A 196 13.68 -5.86 -16.19
N GLN A 197 13.68 -4.54 -16.45
CA GLN A 197 14.54 -3.61 -15.70
C GLN A 197 13.85 -2.39 -15.09
N GLN A 198 12.53 -2.24 -15.22
CA GLN A 198 11.84 -1.17 -14.51
C GLN A 198 11.56 -1.58 -13.06
N PRO A 199 11.89 -0.73 -12.07
CA PRO A 199 11.48 -0.95 -10.69
C PRO A 199 9.98 -1.15 -10.59
N LEU A 200 9.54 -2.03 -9.69
CA LEU A 200 8.14 -2.19 -9.35
C LEU A 200 7.60 -0.82 -8.93
N CYS A 201 6.62 -0.33 -9.67
CA CYS A 201 6.01 0.97 -9.41
C CYS A 201 4.49 0.79 -9.45
N PRO A 202 3.79 1.05 -8.34
CA PRO A 202 2.34 1.13 -8.33
C PRO A 202 1.81 2.24 -9.24
N ASP A 203 0.59 2.04 -9.74
CA ASP A 203 -0.04 2.99 -10.67
C ASP A 203 -0.44 4.28 -9.93
N VAL A 204 -0.03 5.45 -10.43
CA VAL A 204 -0.41 6.76 -9.86
C VAL A 204 -1.69 7.25 -10.53
N PRO A 205 -2.79 7.52 -9.80
CA PRO A 205 -4.01 8.05 -10.38
C PRO A 205 -3.82 9.43 -11.01
N ASN A 206 -4.44 9.67 -12.17
CA ASN A 206 -4.33 10.95 -12.92
C ASN A 206 -4.82 12.17 -12.13
N GLU A 207 -5.74 11.98 -11.17
CA GLU A 207 -6.30 13.08 -10.36
C GLU A 207 -5.38 13.53 -9.22
N LEU A 208 -4.27 12.83 -8.99
CA LEU A 208 -3.42 13.03 -7.83
C LEU A 208 -2.62 14.35 -7.94
N PRO A 209 -2.62 15.24 -6.93
CA PRO A 209 -1.79 16.46 -6.93
C PRO A 209 -0.31 16.15 -7.20
N GLY A 210 0.38 16.96 -8.02
CA GLY A 210 1.78 16.70 -8.39
C GLY A 210 2.73 16.63 -7.19
N CYS A 211 2.52 17.45 -6.17
CA CYS A 211 3.25 17.38 -4.91
C CYS A 211 3.03 16.06 -4.15
N LEU A 212 1.79 15.56 -4.13
CA LEU A 212 1.46 14.25 -3.57
C LEU A 212 2.09 13.14 -4.41
N ALA A 213 2.14 13.28 -5.74
CA ALA A 213 2.76 12.28 -6.62
C ALA A 213 4.26 12.18 -6.35
N ASN A 214 4.94 13.31 -6.16
CA ASN A 214 6.34 13.35 -5.77
C ASN A 214 6.58 12.65 -4.42
N LEU A 215 5.66 12.82 -3.46
CA LEU A 215 5.71 12.10 -2.19
C LEU A 215 5.57 10.59 -2.40
N LEU A 216 4.61 10.12 -3.21
CA LEU A 216 4.43 8.69 -3.50
C LEU A 216 5.69 8.09 -4.15
N HIS A 217 6.32 8.80 -5.10
CA HIS A 217 7.58 8.37 -5.70
C HIS A 217 8.71 8.22 -4.68
N ARG A 218 8.77 9.08 -3.66
CA ARG A 218 9.74 8.93 -2.55
C ARG A 218 9.39 7.73 -1.65
N CYS A 219 8.11 7.50 -1.37
CA CYS A 219 7.65 6.33 -0.62
C CYS A 219 7.95 5.00 -1.35
N TRP A 220 7.99 5.01 -2.68
CA TRP A 220 8.36 3.84 -3.50
C TRP A 220 9.84 3.80 -3.88
N ALA A 221 10.72 4.47 -3.13
CA ALA A 221 12.14 4.31 -3.32
C ALA A 221 12.54 2.82 -3.20
N PRO A 222 13.33 2.27 -4.15
CA PRO A 222 13.77 0.87 -4.10
C PRO A 222 14.57 0.55 -2.83
N VAL A 223 15.36 1.52 -2.36
CA VAL A 223 16.16 1.44 -1.13
C VAL A 223 15.30 1.86 0.06
N PRO A 224 15.02 0.99 1.05
CA PRO A 224 14.12 1.32 2.17
C PRO A 224 14.54 2.55 2.98
N GLN A 225 15.85 2.79 3.12
CA GLN A 225 16.39 3.93 3.87
C GLN A 225 16.14 5.28 3.18
N HIS A 226 15.88 5.30 1.88
CA HIS A 226 15.58 6.52 1.14
C HIS A 226 14.09 6.92 1.20
N ARG A 227 13.23 6.02 1.69
CA ARG A 227 11.81 6.33 1.90
C ARG A 227 11.66 7.30 3.07
N PRO A 228 10.73 8.25 3.03
CA PRO A 228 10.50 9.18 4.14
C PRO A 228 9.97 8.46 5.38
N THR A 229 10.13 9.05 6.57
CA THR A 229 9.47 8.55 7.80
C THR A 229 7.99 8.94 7.78
N PHE A 230 7.17 8.32 8.65
CA PHE A 230 5.79 8.77 8.80
C PHE A 230 5.71 10.19 9.37
N GLY A 231 6.61 10.61 10.26
CA GLY A 231 6.71 12.01 10.68
C GLY A 231 6.98 12.99 9.52
N GLU A 232 7.90 12.64 8.60
CA GLU A 232 8.14 13.46 7.40
C GLU A 232 6.92 13.49 6.46
N ILE A 233 6.24 12.35 6.29
CA ILE A 233 5.01 12.24 5.48
C ILE A 233 3.92 13.13 6.08
N THR A 234 3.67 13.05 7.39
CA THR A 234 2.66 13.84 8.09
C THR A 234 2.92 15.34 7.94
N ALA A 235 4.17 15.78 8.13
CA ALA A 235 4.55 17.18 7.95
C ALA A 235 4.26 17.66 6.52
N LEU A 236 4.68 16.89 5.51
CA LEU A 236 4.43 17.23 4.10
C LEU A 236 2.94 17.28 3.77
N LEU A 237 2.13 16.34 4.28
CA LEU A 237 0.68 16.37 4.06
C LEU A 237 0.01 17.56 4.75
N SER A 238 0.46 17.93 5.95
CA SER A 238 -0.04 19.11 6.66
C SER A 238 0.24 20.41 5.89
N ASP A 239 1.45 20.55 5.34
CA ASP A 239 1.80 21.70 4.51
C ASP A 239 0.93 21.74 3.25
N LEU A 240 0.71 20.58 2.61
CA LEU A 240 -0.14 20.48 1.42
C LEU A 240 -1.61 20.78 1.68
N MET A 241 -2.13 20.41 2.84
CA MET A 241 -3.50 20.74 3.24
C MET A 241 -3.63 22.25 3.48
N THR A 242 -2.66 22.85 4.18
CA THR A 242 -2.59 24.29 4.43
C THR A 242 -2.53 25.10 3.13
N ASP A 243 -1.65 24.72 2.19
CA ASP A 243 -1.48 25.39 0.89
C ASP A 243 -2.76 25.33 0.03
N MET A 244 -3.56 24.27 0.18
CA MET A 244 -4.81 24.10 -0.56
C MET A 244 -6.05 24.60 0.19
N GLY A 245 -5.87 25.22 1.36
CA GLY A 245 -6.97 25.76 2.17
C GLY A 245 -7.93 24.68 2.67
N VAL A 246 -7.41 23.48 2.96
CA VAL A 246 -8.15 22.32 3.47
C VAL A 246 -7.85 22.09 4.94
#